data_AF-A0A4Y2FYD8-F1
#
_entry.id   AF-A0A4Y2FYD8-F1
#
_cell.length_a   1.000
_cell.length_b   1.000
_cell.length_c   1.000
_cell.angle_alpha   90.00
_cell.angle_beta   90.00
_cell.angle_gamma   90.00
#
_symmetry.space_group_name_H-M   'P 1'
#
loop_
_entity.id
_entity.type
_entity.pdbx_description
1 polymer ?
#
loop_
_entity_poly.entity_id
_entity_poly.type
_entity_poly.pdbx_seq_one_letter_code
_entity_poly.pdbx_strand_id
1 'polypeptide(L)'
;MHFTILLSLQVLMVAPLVMAKELSLKEEQERICGDEKDTSEMVMECVGKQDLEPYKDAMMECYSGMEGVSKEELKDYHCSHSPEELEEGDKCLNQKMKDEGKCEEVQKIMADIRNCIEAGEGKRK
;
A
#
# COMPACT_ATOMS: atom_id res chain seq x y z
N MET A 1 22.91 44.63 -23.14
CA MET A 1 23.17 43.77 -21.97
C MET A 1 21.94 42.92 -21.76
N HIS A 2 22.04 41.65 -22.14
CA HIS A 2 21.02 40.62 -21.97
C HIS A 2 21.60 39.54 -21.05
N PHE A 3 20.72 38.74 -20.45
CA PHE A 3 21.00 37.65 -19.49
C PHE A 3 21.30 38.18 -18.08
N THR A 4 20.61 37.81 -17.00
CA THR A 4 19.85 36.58 -16.71
C THR A 4 19.02 36.86 -15.46
N ILE A 5 17.70 36.98 -15.57
CA ILE A 5 16.77 36.90 -14.44
C ILE A 5 15.76 35.83 -14.79
N LEU A 6 16.14 34.57 -14.56
CA LEU A 6 15.24 33.43 -14.54
C LEU A 6 15.43 32.77 -13.18
N LEU A 7 14.90 33.44 -12.16
CA LEU A 7 14.98 33.06 -10.76
C LEU A 7 13.57 32.93 -10.19
N SER A 8 12.66 32.27 -10.92
CA SER A 8 11.31 31.99 -10.42
C SER A 8 10.50 31.23 -11.48
N LEU A 9 10.70 29.92 -11.63
CA LEU A 9 9.64 28.94 -11.99
C LEU A 9 10.25 27.53 -12.10
N GLN A 10 10.81 27.04 -11.00
CA GLN A 10 10.87 25.59 -10.75
C GLN A 10 9.86 25.29 -9.65
N VAL A 11 8.62 25.69 -9.92
CA VAL A 11 7.46 25.23 -9.16
C VAL A 11 7.24 23.79 -9.59
N LEU A 12 7.55 22.89 -8.66
CA LEU A 12 6.94 21.57 -8.52
C LEU A 12 6.76 20.81 -9.83
N MET A 13 7.85 20.18 -10.29
CA MET A 13 7.72 18.84 -10.86
C MET A 13 7.37 17.87 -9.71
N VAL A 14 6.18 18.03 -9.13
CA VAL A 14 5.49 16.93 -8.46
C VAL A 14 4.94 16.09 -9.60
N ALA A 15 5.82 15.29 -10.18
CA ALA A 15 5.38 14.04 -10.73
C ALA A 15 5.19 13.14 -9.51
N PRO A 16 3.96 12.87 -9.04
CA PRO A 16 3.77 11.56 -8.48
C PRO A 16 4.00 10.63 -9.67
N LEU A 17 5.15 9.95 -9.66
CA LEU A 17 5.27 8.65 -10.31
C LEU A 17 4.09 7.85 -9.78
N VAL A 18 3.00 7.89 -10.54
CA VAL A 18 1.89 6.94 -10.50
C VAL A 18 2.58 5.60 -10.56
N MET A 19 2.69 4.96 -9.39
CA MET A 19 3.36 3.70 -9.20
C MET A 19 2.65 2.69 -10.09
N ALA A 20 3.32 2.40 -11.19
CA ALA A 20 3.30 1.18 -11.98
C ALA A 20 2.22 0.15 -11.59
N LYS A 21 1.26 0.01 -12.53
CA LYS A 21 0.30 -1.09 -12.65
C LYS A 21 -0.74 -1.13 -11.53
N GLU A 22 -1.72 -0.23 -11.65
CA GLU A 22 -3.01 -0.35 -10.99
C GLU A 22 -3.62 -1.72 -11.38
N LEU A 23 -3.44 -2.75 -10.56
CA LEU A 23 -4.61 -3.56 -10.26
C LEU A 23 -5.60 -2.56 -9.68
N SER A 24 -6.81 -2.53 -10.23
CA SER A 24 -7.81 -1.68 -9.61
C SER A 24 -7.99 -2.13 -8.17
N LEU A 25 -8.15 -1.19 -7.24
CA LEU A 25 -8.31 -1.49 -5.80
C LEU A 25 -9.46 -2.50 -5.57
N LYS A 26 -10.44 -2.51 -6.48
CA LYS A 26 -11.50 -3.53 -6.58
C LYS A 26 -10.99 -4.93 -6.92
N GLU A 27 -10.13 -5.09 -7.93
CA GLU A 27 -9.56 -6.41 -8.29
C GLU A 27 -8.64 -6.95 -7.18
N GLU A 28 -7.94 -6.07 -6.47
CA GLU A 28 -7.14 -6.45 -5.29
C GLU A 28 -8.03 -6.90 -4.14
N GLN A 29 -9.09 -6.14 -3.85
CA GLN A 29 -10.06 -6.49 -2.83
C GLN A 29 -10.79 -7.81 -3.18
N GLU A 30 -11.14 -8.04 -4.46
CA GLU A 30 -11.71 -9.31 -4.92
C GLU A 30 -10.75 -10.49 -4.73
N ARG A 31 -9.44 -10.27 -4.90
CA ARG A 31 -8.43 -11.32 -4.64
C ARG A 31 -8.27 -11.64 -3.16
N ILE A 32 -8.40 -10.65 -2.29
CA ILE A 32 -8.25 -10.80 -0.83
C ILE A 32 -9.55 -11.32 -0.19
N CYS A 33 -10.70 -10.90 -0.70
CA CYS A 33 -12.01 -11.13 -0.09
C CYS A 33 -12.90 -12.11 -0.87
N GLY A 34 -12.50 -12.50 -2.07
CA GLY A 34 -13.26 -13.41 -2.93
C GLY A 34 -13.25 -14.87 -2.46
N ASP A 35 -14.03 -15.68 -3.16
CA ASP A 35 -14.26 -17.09 -2.83
C ASP A 35 -13.03 -17.99 -3.05
N GLU A 36 -12.02 -17.52 -3.80
CA GLU A 36 -10.75 -18.22 -3.99
C GLU A 36 -9.88 -18.16 -2.72
N LYS A 37 -10.25 -19.00 -1.75
CA LYS A 37 -9.57 -19.11 -0.45
C LYS A 37 -8.06 -19.28 -0.58
N ASP A 38 -7.60 -20.08 -1.52
CA ASP A 38 -6.16 -20.33 -1.72
C ASP A 38 -5.41 -19.05 -2.11
N THR A 39 -5.98 -18.23 -3.00
CA THR A 39 -5.37 -16.96 -3.43
C THR A 39 -5.38 -15.95 -2.29
N SER A 40 -6.53 -15.78 -1.63
CA SER A 40 -6.70 -14.91 -0.47
C SER A 40 -5.75 -15.28 0.68
N GLU A 41 -5.67 -16.56 1.03
CA GLU A 41 -4.84 -17.04 2.14
C GLU A 41 -3.35 -16.82 1.87
N MET A 42 -2.88 -17.06 0.65
CA MET A 42 -1.49 -16.80 0.26
C MET A 42 -1.12 -15.33 0.31
N VAL A 43 -1.97 -14.44 -0.21
CA VAL A 43 -1.73 -12.99 -0.13
C VAL A 43 -1.57 -12.59 1.34
N MET A 44 -2.49 -13.05 2.18
CA MET A 44 -2.49 -12.72 3.60
C MET A 44 -1.35 -13.39 4.39
N GLU A 45 -0.89 -14.58 4.01
CA GLU A 45 0.35 -15.17 4.54
C GLU A 45 1.59 -14.34 4.18
N CYS A 46 1.66 -13.78 2.97
CA CYS A 46 2.76 -12.93 2.56
C CYS A 46 2.78 -11.60 3.32
N VAL A 47 1.60 -11.03 3.59
CA VAL A 47 1.44 -9.87 4.47
C VAL A 47 1.88 -10.20 5.90
N GLY A 48 1.41 -11.32 6.46
CA GLY A 48 1.75 -11.74 7.83
C GLY A 48 3.23 -12.08 8.08
N LYS A 49 4.06 -12.16 7.03
CA LYS A 49 5.52 -12.31 7.15
C LYS A 49 6.25 -10.99 7.36
N GLN A 50 5.58 -9.87 7.11
CA GLN A 50 6.15 -8.54 7.28
C GLN A 50 6.02 -8.07 8.72
N ASP A 51 6.99 -7.30 9.19
CA ASP A 51 6.88 -6.61 10.47
C ASP A 51 6.18 -5.26 10.25
N LEU A 52 4.88 -5.22 10.54
CA LEU A 52 4.04 -4.03 10.37
C LEU A 52 3.85 -3.24 11.67
N GLU A 53 4.32 -3.76 12.82
CA GLU A 53 4.18 -3.09 14.11
C GLU A 53 4.79 -1.67 14.13
N PRO A 54 5.95 -1.39 13.50
CA PRO A 54 6.49 -0.03 13.42
C PRO A 54 5.58 0.99 12.71
N TYR A 55 4.59 0.52 11.95
CA TYR A 55 3.65 1.35 11.19
C TYR A 55 2.23 1.32 11.74
N LYS A 56 1.97 0.51 12.77
CA LYS A 56 0.64 0.30 13.33
C LYS A 56 -0.07 1.60 13.68
N ASP A 57 0.60 2.51 14.37
CA ASP A 57 0.01 3.79 14.77
C ASP A 57 -0.39 4.63 13.53
N ALA A 58 0.47 4.65 12.51
CA ALA A 58 0.17 5.34 11.26
C ALA A 58 -0.98 4.68 10.48
N MET A 59 -1.04 3.35 10.48
CA MET A 59 -2.14 2.60 9.86
C MET A 59 -3.46 2.86 10.59
N MET A 60 -3.49 2.78 11.92
CA MET A 60 -4.70 3.03 12.71
C MET A 60 -5.20 4.47 12.60
N GLU A 61 -4.30 5.45 12.46
CA GLU A 61 -4.70 6.84 12.21
C GLU A 61 -5.29 7.07 10.82
N CYS A 62 -4.80 6.36 9.81
CA CYS A 62 -5.24 6.53 8.42
C CYS A 62 -6.41 5.62 8.02
N TYR A 63 -6.51 4.45 8.63
CA TYR A 63 -7.57 3.47 8.45
C TYR A 63 -8.49 3.49 9.66
N SER A 64 -9.43 4.42 9.66
CA SER A 64 -10.38 4.60 10.76
C SER A 64 -11.13 3.30 11.03
N GLY A 65 -11.15 2.88 12.30
CA GLY A 65 -11.81 1.64 12.74
C GLY A 65 -10.95 0.38 12.65
N MET A 66 -9.69 0.49 12.23
CA MET A 66 -8.73 -0.61 12.28
C MET A 66 -8.29 -0.87 13.73
N GLU A 67 -8.41 -2.12 14.17
CA GLU A 67 -8.10 -2.52 15.56
C GLU A 67 -6.66 -3.02 15.74
N GLY A 68 -6.01 -3.44 14.65
CA GLY A 68 -4.64 -3.93 14.65
C GLY A 68 -4.10 -4.25 13.26
N VAL A 69 -2.88 -4.77 13.23
CA VAL A 69 -2.12 -5.06 12.00
C VAL A 69 -1.80 -6.55 11.83
N SER A 70 -2.47 -7.43 12.59
CA SER A 70 -2.37 -8.86 12.34
C SER A 70 -2.97 -9.22 10.98
N LYS A 71 -2.59 -10.39 10.46
CA LYS A 71 -3.11 -10.93 9.20
C LYS A 71 -4.64 -10.93 9.19
N GLU A 72 -5.26 -11.45 10.25
CA GLU A 72 -6.71 -11.58 10.36
C GLU A 72 -7.38 -10.21 10.43
N GLU A 73 -6.87 -9.30 11.27
CA GLU A 73 -7.43 -7.94 11.41
C GLU A 73 -7.34 -7.14 10.11
N LEU A 74 -6.21 -7.21 9.41
CA LEU A 74 -6.03 -6.53 8.12
C LEU A 74 -6.98 -7.07 7.06
N LYS A 75 -7.15 -8.40 7.00
CA LYS A 75 -8.10 -9.02 6.07
C LYS A 75 -9.53 -8.60 6.40
N ASP A 76 -9.93 -8.68 7.66
CA ASP A 76 -11.28 -8.35 8.09
C ASP A 76 -11.58 -6.87 7.82
N TYR A 77 -10.63 -5.97 8.09
CA TYR A 77 -10.76 -4.55 7.76
C TYR A 77 -10.91 -4.34 6.25
N HIS A 78 -10.02 -4.93 5.44
CA HIS A 78 -10.01 -4.78 3.99
C HIS A 78 -11.28 -5.36 3.32
N CYS A 79 -11.90 -6.38 3.93
CA CYS A 79 -13.12 -6.99 3.42
C CYS A 79 -14.42 -6.37 3.95
N SER A 80 -14.34 -5.54 4.99
CA SER A 80 -15.50 -4.86 5.59
C SER A 80 -15.71 -3.43 5.12
N HIS A 81 -14.71 -2.84 4.44
CA HIS A 81 -14.75 -1.46 3.96
C HIS A 81 -14.83 -1.38 2.44
N SER A 82 -15.33 -0.26 1.93
CA SER A 82 -15.42 -0.01 0.50
C SER A 82 -14.05 0.30 -0.13
N PRO A 83 -13.87 0.07 -1.44
CA PRO A 83 -12.66 0.48 -2.14
C PRO A 83 -12.32 1.96 -1.97
N GLU A 84 -13.32 2.82 -1.85
CA GLU A 84 -13.15 4.28 -1.68
C GLU A 84 -12.56 4.60 -0.31
N GLU A 85 -13.05 3.97 0.76
CA GLU A 85 -12.50 4.12 2.12
C GLU A 85 -11.06 3.61 2.22
N LEU A 86 -10.76 2.50 1.54
CA LEU A 86 -9.42 1.95 1.46
C LEU A 86 -8.48 2.89 0.70
N GLU A 87 -8.92 3.47 -0.43
CA GLU A 87 -8.14 4.44 -1.20
C GLU A 87 -7.83 5.71 -0.40
N GLU A 88 -8.78 6.19 0.41
CA GLU A 88 -8.57 7.33 1.30
C GLU A 88 -7.53 7.02 2.38
N GLY A 89 -7.61 5.84 3.00
CA GLY A 89 -6.63 5.37 3.96
C GLY A 89 -5.23 5.23 3.34
N ASP A 90 -5.13 4.69 2.13
CA ASP A 90 -3.88 4.60 1.38
C ASP A 90 -3.27 5.96 1.10
N LYS A 91 -4.08 6.95 0.70
CA LYS A 91 -3.61 8.32 0.48
C LYS A 91 -3.07 8.94 1.76
N CYS A 92 -3.78 8.78 2.87
CA CYS A 92 -3.34 9.26 4.18
C CYS A 92 -2.02 8.60 4.57
N LEU A 93 -1.93 7.27 4.51
CA LEU A 93 -0.75 6.53 4.93
C LEU A 93 0.46 6.90 4.07
N ASN A 94 0.27 6.98 2.75
CA ASN A 94 1.33 7.40 1.83
C ASN A 94 1.84 8.82 2.12
N GLN A 95 0.95 9.76 2.46
CA GLN A 95 1.36 11.11 2.83
C GLN A 95 2.16 11.10 4.14
N LYS A 96 1.69 10.36 5.14
CA LYS A 96 2.35 10.25 6.44
C LYS A 96 3.75 9.62 6.32
N MET A 97 3.87 8.57 5.52
CA MET A 97 5.16 7.91 5.25
C MET A 97 6.14 8.83 4.51
N LYS A 98 5.64 9.72 3.63
CA LYS A 98 6.47 10.77 3.01
C LYS A 98 6.95 11.79 4.02
N ASP A 99 6.06 12.27 4.89
CA ASP A 99 6.37 13.28 5.88
C ASP A 99 7.35 12.76 6.95
N GLU A 100 7.28 11.46 7.27
CA GLU A 100 8.23 10.77 8.16
C GLU A 100 9.53 10.32 7.47
N GLY A 101 9.66 10.49 6.15
CA GLY A 101 10.84 10.05 5.39
C GLY A 101 11.00 8.53 5.30
N LYS A 102 9.93 7.75 5.50
CA LYS A 102 9.92 6.28 5.50
C LYS A 102 9.55 5.64 4.15
N CYS A 103 9.45 6.43 3.08
CA CYS A 103 9.05 5.96 1.75
C CYS A 103 9.83 4.75 1.25
N GLU A 104 11.16 4.73 1.41
CA GLU A 104 12.00 3.64 0.90
C GLU A 104 11.74 2.32 1.65
N GLU A 105 11.49 2.40 2.95
CA GLU A 105 11.22 1.23 3.80
C GLU A 105 9.86 0.62 3.46
N VAL A 106 8.84 1.46 3.30
CA VAL A 106 7.49 1.02 2.87
C VAL A 106 7.53 0.42 1.46
N GLN A 107 8.28 1.02 0.54
CA GLN A 107 8.46 0.46 -0.80
C GLN A 107 9.13 -0.91 -0.76
N LYS A 108 10.08 -1.11 0.15
CA LYS A 108 10.71 -2.42 0.35
C LYS A 108 9.73 -3.45 0.88
N ILE A 109 8.92 -3.11 1.88
CA ILE A 109 7.87 -4.00 2.42
C ILE A 109 6.88 -4.40 1.31
N MET A 110 6.41 -3.43 0.52
CA MET A 110 5.51 -3.70 -0.60
C MET A 110 6.15 -4.60 -1.66
N ALA A 111 7.44 -4.39 -1.96
CA ALA A 111 8.19 -5.25 -2.86
C ALA A 111 8.34 -6.67 -2.31
N ASP A 112 8.62 -6.82 -1.02
CA ASP A 112 8.76 -8.13 -0.36
C ASP A 112 7.44 -8.91 -0.34
N ILE A 113 6.31 -8.24 -0.10
CA ILE A 113 4.97 -8.85 -0.22
C ILE A 113 4.72 -9.33 -1.66
N ARG A 114 4.98 -8.47 -2.66
CA ARG A 114 4.79 -8.81 -4.08
C ARG A 114 5.64 -10.02 -4.48
N ASN A 115 6.92 -10.01 -4.11
CA ASN A 115 7.84 -11.12 -4.39
C ASN A 115 7.37 -12.42 -3.74
N CYS A 116 6.81 -12.35 -2.54
CA CYS A 116 6.24 -13.52 -1.86
C CYS A 116 5.01 -14.08 -2.60
N ILE A 117 4.11 -13.20 -3.08
CA ILE A 117 2.92 -13.59 -3.85
C ILE A 117 3.34 -14.26 -5.17
N GLU A 118 4.23 -13.62 -5.94
CA GLU A 118 4.72 -14.16 -7.22
C GLU A 118 5.43 -15.51 -7.05
N ALA A 119 6.21 -15.67 -5.97
CA ALA A 119 6.83 -16.96 -5.62
C ALA A 119 5.82 -18.03 -5.20
N GLY A 120 4.70 -17.64 -4.60
CA GLY A 120 3.59 -18.53 -4.25
C GLY A 120 2.82 -19.00 -5.49
N GLU A 121 2.49 -18.07 -6.40
CA GLU A 121 1.81 -18.37 -7.67
C GLU A 121 2.67 -19.26 -8.59
N GLY A 122 3.99 -19.01 -8.64
CA GLY A 122 4.93 -19.81 -9.43
C GLY A 122 5.09 -21.26 -8.96
N LYS A 123 4.75 -21.58 -7.71
CA LYS A 123 4.76 -22.94 -7.16
C LYS A 123 3.46 -23.72 -7.39
N ARG A 124 2.38 -23.05 -7.83
CA ARG A 124 1.08 -23.68 -8.12
C ARG A 124 0.89 -24.08 -9.59
N LYS A 125 1.84 -23.72 -10.47
CA LYS A 125 1.90 -24.16 -11.87
C LYS A 125 2.70 -25.45 -12.01
#